data_AF-A0A0F4QV79-F1
#
_entry.id   AF-A0A0F4QV79-F1
#
_cell.length_a   1.000
_cell.length_b   1.000
_cell.length_c   1.000
_cell.angle_alpha   90.00
_cell.angle_beta   90.00
_cell.angle_gamma   90.00
#
_symmetry.space_group_name_H-M   'P 1'
#
loop_
_entity.id
_entity.type
_entity.pdbx_description
1 polymer ?
#
loop_
_entity_poly.entity_id
_entity_poly.type
_entity_poly.pdbx_seq_one_letter_code
_entity_poly.pdbx_strand_id
1 'polypeptide(L)'
;MEKYFNTKDFIVITILVSLWVNASEVFRYFVLVRPEMHDYLSIVPNVADMNWGIFAIWGVWDTLLTALYVFLFWLCAKAFGNNIKSILISGFMSWCFFFLLFWVGLANMGLSSWSYLLIVLPLALVETLVAAFITSKLYLRSA
;
A
#
# COMPACT_ATOMS: atom_id res chain seq x y z
N MET A 1 -17.87 -19.23 -12.83
CA MET A 1 -17.40 -18.29 -13.86
C MET A 1 -15.89 -18.27 -13.81
N GLU A 2 -15.21 -18.90 -14.77
CA GLU A 2 -13.76 -18.69 -14.92
C GLU A 2 -13.54 -17.26 -15.41
N LYS A 3 -13.24 -16.32 -14.49
CA LYS A 3 -12.79 -14.99 -14.89
C LYS A 3 -11.33 -15.10 -15.34
N TYR A 4 -11.12 -15.12 -16.65
CA TYR A 4 -9.80 -14.93 -17.24
C TYR A 4 -9.23 -13.58 -16.79
N PHE A 5 -7.90 -13.51 -16.66
CA PHE A 5 -7.23 -12.26 -16.30
C PHE A 5 -7.34 -11.27 -17.46
N ASN A 6 -8.05 -10.17 -17.27
CA ASN A 6 -8.13 -9.08 -18.24
C ASN A 6 -7.09 -8.01 -17.89
N THR A 7 -6.05 -7.91 -18.72
CA THR A 7 -4.96 -6.93 -18.53
C THR A 7 -5.45 -5.48 -18.59
N LYS A 8 -6.45 -5.17 -19.42
CA LYS A 8 -6.99 -3.80 -19.53
C LYS A 8 -7.69 -3.40 -18.23
N ASP A 9 -8.55 -4.28 -17.71
CA ASP A 9 -9.24 -4.03 -16.44
C ASP A 9 -8.24 -3.92 -15.30
N PHE A 10 -7.24 -4.80 -15.26
CA PHE A 10 -6.17 -4.73 -14.27
C PHE A 10 -5.47 -3.37 -14.28
N ILE A 11 -5.01 -2.88 -15.45
CA ILE A 11 -4.33 -1.58 -15.56
C ILE A 11 -5.23 -0.44 -15.10
N VAL A 12 -6.48 -0.39 -15.57
CA VAL A 12 -7.42 0.68 -15.22
C VAL A 12 -7.73 0.67 -13.72
N ILE A 13 -7.97 -0.51 -13.15
CA ILE A 13 -8.25 -0.66 -11.72
C ILE A 13 -7.02 -0.26 -10.90
N THR A 14 -5.82 -0.66 -11.30
CA THR A 14 -4.57 -0.24 -10.64
C THR A 14 -4.45 1.28 -10.61
N ILE A 15 -4.63 1.98 -11.73
CA ILE A 15 -4.53 3.44 -11.77
C ILE A 15 -5.55 4.10 -10.83
N LEU A 16 -6.80 3.62 -10.83
CA LEU A 16 -7.85 4.16 -9.98
C LEU A 16 -7.58 3.92 -8.48
N VAL A 17 -7.09 2.73 -8.13
CA VAL A 17 -6.74 2.39 -6.75
C VAL A 17 -5.48 3.15 -6.32
N SER A 18 -4.56 3.45 -7.25
CA SER A 18 -3.33 4.20 -6.95
C SER A 18 -3.63 5.61 -6.48
N LEU A 19 -4.75 6.22 -6.89
CA LEU A 19 -5.19 7.51 -6.35
C LEU A 19 -5.43 7.46 -4.84
N TRP A 20 -6.06 6.38 -4.36
CA TRP A 20 -6.27 6.17 -2.92
C TRP A 20 -4.95 5.90 -2.19
N VAL A 21 -4.14 4.97 -2.72
CA VAL A 21 -2.87 4.59 -2.08
C VAL A 21 -1.93 5.78 -1.99
N ASN A 22 -1.73 6.53 -3.09
CA ASN A 22 -0.88 7.73 -3.09
C ASN A 22 -1.42 8.79 -2.12
N ALA A 23 -2.73 9.06 -2.12
CA ALA A 23 -3.30 10.07 -1.21
C ALA A 23 -3.10 9.69 0.27
N SER A 24 -3.33 8.42 0.59
CA SER A 24 -3.13 7.88 1.94
C SER A 24 -1.66 7.90 2.35
N GLU A 25 -0.75 7.57 1.42
CA GLU A 25 0.68 7.53 1.67
C GLU A 25 1.27 8.93 1.84
N VAL A 26 0.92 9.88 0.96
CA VAL A 26 1.31 11.30 1.08
C VAL A 26 0.86 11.85 2.43
N PHE A 27 -0.38 11.58 2.83
CA PHE A 27 -0.89 12.00 4.14
C PHE A 27 -0.05 11.41 5.29
N ARG A 28 0.12 10.08 5.31
CA ARG A 28 0.90 9.38 6.33
C ARG A 28 2.35 9.85 6.36
N TYR A 29 2.93 10.14 5.21
CA TYR A 29 4.29 10.61 5.09
C TYR A 29 4.48 11.98 5.71
N PHE A 30 3.69 12.97 5.33
CA PHE A 30 3.84 14.32 5.86
C PHE A 30 3.47 14.44 7.33
N VAL A 31 2.45 13.69 7.78
CA VAL A 31 1.94 13.80 9.16
C VAL A 31 2.75 12.95 10.14
N LEU A 32 3.25 11.79 9.72
CA LEU A 32 3.83 10.80 10.63
C LEU A 32 5.26 10.41 10.28
N VAL A 33 5.53 10.00 9.03
CA VAL A 33 6.84 9.42 8.67
C VAL A 33 7.94 10.49 8.65
N ARG A 34 7.69 11.61 7.99
CA ARG A 34 8.69 12.66 7.78
C ARG A 34 9.17 13.31 9.08
N PRO A 35 8.31 13.63 10.08
CA PRO A 35 8.78 14.11 11.38
C PRO A 35 9.67 13.08 12.08
N GLU A 36 9.21 11.83 12.19
CA GLU A 36 9.95 10.76 12.86
C GLU A 36 11.32 10.52 12.20
N MET A 37 11.37 10.48 10.87
CA MET A 37 12.62 10.25 10.13
C MET A 37 13.63 11.40 10.30
N HIS A 38 13.17 12.66 10.35
CA HIS A 38 14.06 13.78 10.66
C HIS A 38 14.63 13.70 12.06
N ASP A 39 13.82 13.30 13.04
CA ASP A 39 14.27 13.18 14.42
C ASP A 39 15.27 12.01 14.57
N TYR A 40 14.95 10.85 14.00
CA TYR A 40 15.76 9.63 14.09
C TYR A 40 17.05 9.67 13.28
N LEU A 41 17.05 10.31 12.09
CA LEU A 41 18.20 10.41 11.20
C LEU A 41 18.73 11.84 11.07
N SER A 42 18.58 12.66 12.10
CA SER A 42 18.97 14.08 12.12
C SER A 42 20.42 14.38 11.70
N ILE A 43 21.31 13.39 11.79
CA ILE A 43 22.73 13.49 11.41
C ILE A 43 22.94 13.28 9.89
N VAL A 44 22.00 12.62 9.22
CA VAL A 44 22.10 12.34 7.78
C VAL A 44 21.56 13.56 7.01
N PRO A 45 22.38 14.17 6.13
CA PRO A 45 21.94 15.33 5.35
C PRO A 45 20.85 14.92 4.35
N ASN A 46 19.88 15.81 4.12
CA ASN A 46 18.79 15.64 3.14
C ASN A 46 17.87 14.44 3.41
N VAL A 47 17.72 14.02 4.68
CA VAL A 47 16.74 13.00 5.06
C VAL A 47 15.33 13.49 4.77
N ALA A 48 14.54 12.63 4.12
CA ALA A 48 13.13 12.92 3.84
C ALA A 48 12.92 14.25 3.07
N ASP A 49 13.86 14.56 2.18
CA ASP A 49 13.74 15.65 1.22
C ASP A 49 12.65 15.35 0.19
N MET A 50 11.92 16.40 -0.18
CA MET A 50 10.87 16.34 -1.18
C MET A 50 11.25 17.22 -2.36
N ASN A 51 11.86 16.62 -3.38
CA ASN A 51 12.08 17.26 -4.68
C ASN A 51 11.35 16.49 -5.79
N TRP A 52 11.23 17.10 -6.97
CA TRP A 52 10.50 16.50 -8.09
C TRP A 52 11.00 15.10 -8.50
N GLY A 53 12.32 14.85 -8.38
CA GLY A 53 12.91 13.55 -8.68
C GLY A 53 12.52 12.48 -7.68
N ILE A 54 12.62 12.79 -6.38
CA ILE A 54 12.20 11.89 -5.29
C ILE A 54 10.71 11.61 -5.40
N PHE A 55 9.89 12.64 -5.60
CA PHE A 55 8.44 12.49 -5.74
C PHE A 55 8.05 11.61 -6.93
N ALA A 56 8.74 11.74 -8.07
CA ALA A 56 8.49 10.89 -9.24
C ALA A 56 8.83 9.41 -8.98
N ILE A 57 9.96 9.13 -8.32
CA ILE A 57 10.34 7.78 -7.92
C ILE A 57 9.30 7.19 -6.95
N TRP A 58 8.83 8.01 -6.02
CA TRP A 58 7.79 7.65 -5.06
C TRP A 58 6.49 7.26 -5.77
N GLY A 59 6.02 8.08 -6.72
CA GLY A 59 4.82 7.74 -7.51
C GLY A 59 4.95 6.44 -8.30
N VAL A 60 6.14 6.13 -8.83
CA VAL A 60 6.40 4.83 -9.49
C VAL A 60 6.36 3.68 -8.49
N TRP A 61 6.98 3.86 -7.32
CA TRP A 61 6.98 2.88 -6.24
C TRP A 61 5.57 2.59 -5.71
N ASP A 62 4.76 3.62 -5.46
CA ASP A 62 3.37 3.49 -5.02
C ASP A 62 2.50 2.80 -6.08
N THR A 63 2.75 3.09 -7.35
CA THR A 63 2.05 2.44 -8.46
C THR A 63 2.38 0.94 -8.52
N LEU A 64 3.64 0.57 -8.32
CA LEU A 64 4.06 -0.84 -8.23
C LEU A 64 3.41 -1.54 -7.04
N LEU A 65 3.42 -0.89 -5.88
CA LEU A 65 2.76 -1.37 -4.67
C LEU A 65 1.27 -1.62 -4.90
N THR A 66 0.60 -0.66 -5.53
CA THR A 66 -0.82 -0.77 -5.86
C THR A 66 -1.12 -1.88 -6.87
N ALA A 67 -0.27 -2.05 -7.89
CA ALA A 67 -0.42 -3.13 -8.86
C ALA A 67 -0.42 -4.50 -8.17
N LEU A 68 0.44 -4.67 -7.17
CA LEU A 68 0.51 -5.89 -6.37
C LEU A 68 -0.72 -6.07 -5.46
N TYR A 69 -1.29 -4.99 -4.89
CA TYR A 69 -2.54 -5.07 -4.13
C TYR A 69 -3.70 -5.56 -4.99
N VAL A 70 -3.85 -4.97 -6.18
CA VAL A 70 -4.90 -5.33 -7.14
C VAL A 70 -4.72 -6.77 -7.60
N PHE A 71 -3.48 -7.19 -7.88
CA PHE A 71 -3.18 -8.54 -8.31
C PHE A 71 -3.48 -9.57 -7.21
N LEU A 72 -3.09 -9.29 -5.97
CA LEU A 72 -3.34 -10.18 -4.84
C LEU A 72 -4.84 -10.29 -4.53
N PHE A 73 -5.58 -9.18 -4.63
CA PHE A 73 -7.03 -9.20 -4.57
C PHE A 73 -7.62 -10.09 -5.66
N TRP A 74 -7.17 -9.94 -6.91
CA TRP A 74 -7.64 -10.76 -8.03
C TRP A 74 -7.41 -12.26 -7.79
N LEU A 75 -6.24 -12.65 -7.29
CA LEU A 75 -5.95 -14.05 -6.92
C LEU A 75 -6.92 -14.56 -5.85
N CYS A 76 -7.15 -13.77 -4.80
CA CYS A 76 -8.10 -14.12 -3.74
C CYS A 76 -9.54 -14.23 -4.27
N ALA A 77 -9.96 -13.28 -5.11
CA ALA A 77 -11.27 -13.29 -5.74
C ALA A 77 -11.46 -14.47 -6.70
N LYS A 78 -10.38 -14.93 -7.35
CA LYS A 78 -10.41 -16.14 -8.18
C LYS A 78 -10.56 -17.41 -7.33
N ALA A 79 -9.88 -17.47 -6.18
CA ALA A 79 -9.91 -18.64 -5.29
C ALA A 79 -11.19 -18.74 -4.45
N PHE A 80 -11.71 -17.62 -3.94
CA PHE A 80 -12.80 -17.60 -2.97
C PHE A 80 -14.07 -16.88 -3.48
N GLY A 81 -14.05 -16.33 -4.69
CA GLY A 81 -15.09 -15.43 -5.21
C GLY A 81 -14.90 -13.99 -4.75
N ASN A 82 -15.59 -13.03 -5.40
CA ASN A 82 -15.56 -11.62 -4.99
C ASN A 82 -16.54 -11.38 -3.82
N ASN A 83 -16.04 -11.54 -2.59
CA ASN A 83 -16.78 -11.38 -1.35
C ASN A 83 -15.91 -10.73 -0.25
N ILE A 84 -16.50 -10.54 0.94
CA ILE A 84 -15.82 -9.94 2.10
C ILE A 84 -14.55 -10.74 2.48
N LYS A 85 -14.59 -12.07 2.36
CA LYS A 85 -13.43 -12.92 2.68
C LYS A 85 -12.23 -12.59 1.78
N SER A 86 -12.45 -12.39 0.48
CA SER A 86 -11.38 -11.99 -0.45
C SER A 86 -10.80 -10.61 -0.14
N ILE A 87 -11.66 -9.66 0.26
CA ILE A 87 -11.21 -8.31 0.68
C ILE A 87 -10.31 -8.41 1.91
N LEU A 88 -10.78 -9.09 2.97
CA LEU A 88 -10.05 -9.21 4.22
C LEU A 88 -8.73 -9.96 4.05
N ILE A 89 -8.73 -11.10 3.35
CA ILE A 89 -7.52 -11.90 3.15
C ILE A 89 -6.50 -11.13 2.29
N SER A 90 -6.90 -10.58 1.15
CA SER A 90 -5.95 -9.87 0.28
C SER A 90 -5.42 -8.59 0.91
N GLY A 91 -6.26 -7.80 1.61
CA GLY A 91 -5.83 -6.61 2.32
C GLY A 91 -4.87 -6.94 3.46
N PHE A 92 -5.19 -7.95 4.28
CA PHE A 92 -4.32 -8.39 5.37
C PHE A 92 -3.00 -8.99 4.87
N MET A 93 -3.04 -9.83 3.83
CA MET A 93 -1.83 -10.40 3.23
C MET A 93 -0.93 -9.32 2.62
N SER A 94 -1.52 -8.33 1.93
CA SER A 94 -0.77 -7.18 1.42
C SER A 94 -0.12 -6.42 2.58
N TRP A 95 -0.86 -6.16 3.65
CA TRP A 95 -0.34 -5.49 4.83
C TRP A 95 0.84 -6.24 5.46
N CYS A 96 0.70 -7.55 5.66
CA CYS A 96 1.79 -8.39 6.16
C CYS A 96 3.03 -8.31 5.28
N PHE A 97 2.86 -8.47 3.97
CA PHE A 97 3.98 -8.60 3.04
C PHE A 97 4.71 -7.27 2.80
N PHE A 98 3.98 -6.17 2.66
CA PHE A 98 4.58 -4.89 2.30
C PHE A 98 4.91 -4.01 3.50
N PHE A 99 4.05 -3.98 4.52
CA PHE A 99 4.23 -3.07 5.64
C PHE A 99 4.82 -3.75 6.86
N LEU A 100 4.28 -4.89 7.28
CA LEU A 100 4.76 -5.57 8.48
C LEU A 100 6.21 -6.01 8.30
N LEU A 101 6.53 -6.70 7.19
CA LEU A 101 7.92 -7.09 6.90
C LEU A 101 8.87 -5.90 6.82
N PHE A 102 8.48 -4.83 6.11
CA PHE A 102 9.32 -3.65 5.92
C PHE A 102 9.57 -2.90 7.23
N TRP A 103 8.51 -2.52 7.95
CA TRP A 103 8.64 -1.70 9.16
C TRP A 103 9.24 -2.46 10.33
N VAL A 104 8.89 -3.75 10.51
CA VAL A 104 9.53 -4.58 11.54
C VAL A 104 11.02 -4.76 11.22
N GLY A 105 11.37 -4.94 9.94
CA GLY A 105 12.76 -4.98 9.51
C GLY A 105 13.52 -3.69 9.86
N LEU A 106 12.95 -2.52 9.54
CA LEU A 106 13.54 -1.22 9.87
C LEU A 106 13.72 -1.03 11.38
N ALA A 107 12.70 -1.33 12.19
CA ALA A 107 12.78 -1.21 13.63
C ALA A 107 13.83 -2.15 14.23
N ASN A 108 13.92 -3.38 13.72
CA ASN A 108 14.92 -4.35 14.15
C ASN A 108 16.37 -3.94 13.80
N MET A 109 16.56 -3.18 12.72
CA MET A 109 17.86 -2.59 12.35
C MET A 109 18.18 -1.27 13.07
N GLY A 110 17.29 -0.80 13.96
CA GLY A 110 17.47 0.48 14.67
C GLY A 110 17.22 1.70 13.78
N LEU A 111 16.55 1.54 12.65
CA LEU A 111 16.24 2.61 11.68
C LEU A 111 14.85 3.23 11.88
N SER A 112 14.08 2.73 12.86
CA SER A 112 12.76 3.26 13.25
C SER A 112 12.47 2.90 14.71
N SER A 113 11.62 3.68 15.38
CA SER A 113 11.18 3.38 16.74
C SER A 113 10.09 2.29 16.75
N TRP A 114 10.12 1.40 17.75
CA TRP A 114 9.06 0.39 17.94
C TRP A 114 7.72 1.01 18.34
N SER A 115 7.74 2.14 19.05
CA SER A 115 6.55 2.92 19.39
C SER A 115 5.86 3.47 18.15
N TYR A 116 6.62 3.91 17.15
CA TYR A 116 6.08 4.42 15.89
C TYR A 116 5.34 3.35 15.09
N LEU A 117 5.82 2.10 15.15
CA LEU A 117 5.17 0.96 14.50
C LEU A 117 3.72 0.74 14.95
N LEU A 118 3.41 1.04 16.22
CA LEU A 118 2.06 0.91 16.78
C LEU A 118 1.03 1.85 16.13
N ILE A 119 1.50 2.92 15.47
CA ILE A 119 0.67 3.90 14.79
C ILE A 119 0.67 3.64 13.28
N VAL A 120 1.84 3.46 12.68
CA VAL A 120 1.97 3.35 11.22
C VAL A 120 1.37 2.06 10.69
N LEU A 121 1.51 0.94 11.41
CA LEU A 121 1.05 -0.36 10.94
C LEU A 121 -0.48 -0.47 10.91
N PRO A 122 -1.25 -0.05 11.94
CA PRO A 122 -2.71 -0.04 11.84
C PRO A 122 -3.24 0.87 10.74
N LEU A 123 -2.62 2.05 10.54
CA LEU A 123 -3.00 2.94 9.44
C LEU A 123 -2.77 2.31 8.08
N ALA A 124 -1.62 1.65 7.90
CA ALA A 124 -1.31 0.91 6.69
C ALA A 124 -2.26 -0.28 6.46
N LEU A 125 -2.73 -0.95 7.53
CA LEU A 125 -3.74 -2.00 7.41
C LEU A 125 -5.08 -1.45 6.91
N VAL A 126 -5.50 -0.29 7.40
CA VAL A 126 -6.72 0.38 6.89
C VAL A 126 -6.56 0.73 5.42
N GLU A 127 -5.41 1.28 5.03
CA GLU A 127 -5.09 1.61 3.63
C GLU A 127 -5.22 0.40 2.71
N THR A 128 -4.60 -0.75 3.07
CA THR A 128 -4.67 -1.96 2.22
C THR A 128 -6.06 -2.58 2.18
N LEU A 129 -6.83 -2.53 3.29
CA LEU A 129 -8.21 -3.00 3.33
C LEU A 129 -9.14 -2.14 2.46
N VAL A 130 -8.97 -0.81 2.50
CA VAL A 130 -9.72 0.11 1.64
C VAL A 130 -9.33 -0.07 0.18
N ALA A 131 -8.04 -0.24 -0.13
CA ALA A 131 -7.57 -0.55 -1.49
C ALA A 131 -8.21 -1.85 -2.02
N ALA A 132 -8.23 -2.92 -1.21
CA ALA A 132 -8.89 -4.18 -1.55
C ALA A 132 -10.41 -4.01 -1.75
N PHE A 133 -11.07 -3.20 -0.92
CA PHE A 133 -12.49 -2.88 -1.07
C PHE A 133 -12.79 -2.13 -2.37
N ILE A 134 -12.02 -1.09 -2.70
CA ILE A 134 -12.17 -0.34 -3.95
C ILE A 134 -11.98 -1.29 -5.13
N THR A 135 -10.93 -2.11 -5.09
CA THR A 135 -10.63 -3.13 -6.10
C THR A 135 -11.81 -4.09 -6.30
N SER A 136 -12.40 -4.59 -5.21
CA SER A 136 -13.59 -5.45 -5.23
C SER A 136 -14.76 -4.80 -5.98
N LYS A 137 -15.02 -3.52 -5.71
CA LYS A 137 -16.12 -2.79 -6.35
C LYS A 137 -15.87 -2.51 -7.82
N LEU A 138 -14.63 -2.23 -8.21
CA LEU A 138 -14.30 -1.97 -9.62
C LEU A 138 -14.38 -3.25 -10.46
N TYR A 139 -13.90 -4.40 -9.94
CA TYR A 139 -14.04 -5.70 -10.63
C TYR A 139 -15.48 -6.22 -10.78
N LEU A 140 -16.44 -5.67 -10.02
CA LEU A 140 -17.87 -5.94 -10.24
C LEU A 140 -18.44 -5.14 -11.41
N ARG A 141 -17.90 -3.96 -11.71
CA ARG A 141 -18.38 -3.08 -12.79
C ARG A 141 -17.81 -3.44 -14.15
N SER A 142 -16.63 -4.08 -14.19
CA SER A 142 -16.00 -4.57 -15.43
C SER A 142 -16.50 -5.95 -15.89
N ALA A 143 -17.51 -6.52 -15.23
CA ALA A 143 -18.08 -7.84 -15.53
C ALA A 143 -19.54 -7.73 -15.95
#